data_AF-A0A851DTQ7-F1
#
_entry.id   AF-A0A851DTQ7-F1
#
_cell.length_a   1.000
_cell.length_b   1.000
_cell.length_c   1.000
_cell.angle_alpha   90.00
_cell.angle_beta   90.00
_cell.angle_gamma   90.00
#
_symmetry.space_group_name_H-M   'P 1'
#
loop_
_entity.id
_entity.type
_entity.pdbx_description
1 polymer ?
#
loop_
_entity_poly.entity_id
_entity_poly.type
_entity_poly.pdbx_seq_one_letter_code
_entity_poly.pdbx_strand_id
1 'polypeptide(L)'
;MDLIILSENGFASSTDILNLADQLMTKKMKKKEAEQVLKVFVEDKWLSERNGEYTLHTRCIIEMEQYILSNYQDTVRKCNICHSLAIQSQVCESCGIGMHLPCVRKYFRAQTEPRCPQCNDFWSLDIP
;
A
#
# COMPACT_ATOMS: atom_id res chain seq x y z
N MET A 1 -3.41 9.75 -3.28
CA MET A 1 -2.59 9.01 -2.30
C MET A 1 -3.49 8.42 -1.23
N ASP A 2 -4.39 9.22 -0.65
CA ASP A 2 -5.36 8.79 0.39
C ASP A 2 -6.08 7.48 0.06
N LEU A 3 -6.67 7.36 -1.14
CA LEU A 3 -7.35 6.13 -1.56
C LEU A 3 -6.47 4.87 -1.50
N ILE A 4 -5.15 5.00 -1.71
CA ILE A 4 -4.19 3.88 -1.65
C ILE A 4 -3.78 3.61 -0.21
N ILE A 5 -3.57 4.65 0.60
CA ILE A 5 -3.13 4.52 1.98
C ILE A 5 -4.24 3.96 2.88
N LEU A 6 -5.48 4.37 2.63
CA LEU A 6 -6.64 3.99 3.42
C LEU A 6 -7.24 2.65 2.98
N SER A 7 -6.81 2.09 1.85
CA SER A 7 -7.30 0.79 1.39
C SER A 7 -6.62 -0.36 2.11
N GLU A 8 -7.34 -1.46 2.29
CA GLU A 8 -6.83 -2.64 2.98
C GLU A 8 -5.72 -3.35 2.20
N ASN A 9 -5.79 -3.31 0.86
CA ASN A 9 -4.86 -4.01 -0.03
C ASN A 9 -3.73 -3.11 -0.55
N GLY A 10 -3.74 -1.81 -0.23
CA GLY A 10 -2.77 -0.85 -0.75
C GLY A 10 -2.94 -0.53 -2.24
N PHE A 11 -4.17 -0.65 -2.77
CA PHE A 11 -4.53 -0.25 -4.13
C PHE A 11 -5.74 0.69 -4.14
N ALA A 12 -5.90 1.44 -5.23
CA ALA A 12 -7.09 2.23 -5.52
C ALA A 12 -7.52 2.04 -6.98
N SER A 13 -8.81 1.86 -7.22
CA SER A 13 -9.33 1.68 -8.58
C SER A 13 -9.22 2.98 -9.40
N SER A 14 -8.97 2.84 -10.69
CA SER A 14 -9.00 3.97 -11.64
C SER A 14 -10.32 4.73 -11.55
N THR A 15 -11.45 4.02 -11.46
CA THR A 15 -12.78 4.64 -11.34
C THR A 15 -12.93 5.50 -10.10
N ASP A 16 -12.46 5.03 -8.94
CA ASP A 16 -12.55 5.80 -7.69
C ASP A 16 -11.67 7.04 -7.76
N ILE A 17 -10.46 6.91 -8.31
CA ILE A 17 -9.55 8.05 -8.49
C ILE A 17 -10.17 9.10 -9.42
N LEU A 18 -10.72 8.67 -10.56
CA LEU A 18 -11.29 9.57 -11.57
C LEU A 18 -12.59 10.25 -11.11
N ASN A 19 -13.32 9.65 -10.18
CA ASN A 19 -14.49 10.26 -9.57
C ASN A 19 -14.14 11.42 -8.61
N LEU A 20 -12.87 11.59 -8.25
CA LEU A 20 -12.39 12.72 -7.45
C LEU A 20 -11.80 13.87 -8.29
N ALA A 21 -11.73 13.72 -9.62
CA ALA A 21 -11.05 14.68 -10.51
C ALA A 21 -11.69 16.09 -10.52
N ASP A 22 -12.99 16.18 -10.24
CA ASP A 22 -13.74 17.44 -10.14
C ASP A 22 -13.70 18.08 -8.75
N GLN A 23 -13.15 17.37 -7.75
CA GLN A 23 -12.95 17.82 -6.38
C GLN A 23 -11.58 18.47 -6.15
N LEU A 24 -10.73 18.52 -7.18
CA LEU A 24 -9.41 19.15 -7.09
C LEU A 24 -9.52 20.64 -6.73
N MET A 25 -8.81 21.04 -5.67
CA MET A 25 -8.94 22.36 -5.06
C MET A 25 -8.46 23.51 -5.96
N THR A 26 -7.39 23.29 -6.73
CA THR A 26 -6.71 24.34 -7.50
C THR A 26 -7.20 24.47 -8.93
N LYS A 27 -7.42 23.33 -9.60
CA LYS A 27 -7.95 23.28 -10.96
C LYS A 27 -8.72 21.99 -11.16
N LYS A 28 -10.04 22.12 -11.34
CA LYS A 28 -10.88 21.00 -11.77
C LYS A 28 -10.38 20.50 -13.13
N MET A 29 -10.32 19.19 -13.27
CA MET A 29 -9.88 18.56 -14.51
C MET A 29 -10.94 17.58 -15.01
N LYS A 30 -11.00 17.38 -16.33
CA LYS A 30 -11.86 16.34 -16.90
C LYS A 30 -11.26 14.96 -16.60
N LYS A 31 -12.10 13.92 -16.52
CA LYS A 31 -11.62 12.53 -16.29
C LYS A 31 -10.53 12.10 -17.27
N LYS A 32 -10.67 12.45 -18.56
CA LYS A 32 -9.64 12.19 -19.59
C LYS A 32 -8.28 12.85 -19.30
N GLU A 33 -8.28 14.04 -18.71
CA GLU A 33 -7.04 14.72 -18.32
C GLU A 33 -6.43 14.05 -17.08
N ALA A 34 -7.26 13.67 -16.11
CA ALA A 34 -6.82 12.93 -14.93
C ALA A 34 -6.19 11.56 -15.30
N GLU A 35 -6.80 10.83 -16.25
CA GLU A 35 -6.23 9.59 -16.79
C GLU A 35 -4.84 9.81 -17.39
N GLN A 36 -4.63 10.92 -18.11
CA GLN A 36 -3.32 11.23 -18.67
C GLN A 36 -2.30 11.53 -17.56
N VAL A 37 -2.69 12.25 -16.51
CA VAL A 37 -1.81 12.51 -15.36
C VAL A 37 -1.46 11.22 -14.61
N LEU A 38 -2.40 10.29 -14.45
CA LEU A 38 -2.11 8.98 -13.84
C LEU A 38 -1.07 8.21 -14.65
N LYS A 39 -1.15 8.23 -15.99
CA LYS A 39 -0.13 7.63 -16.86
C LYS A 39 1.24 8.27 -16.67
N VAL A 40 1.30 9.60 -16.60
CA VAL A 40 2.55 10.32 -16.32
C VAL A 40 3.14 9.89 -14.97
N PHE A 41 2.32 9.78 -13.91
CA PHE A 41 2.81 9.28 -12.62
C PHE A 41 3.31 7.83 -12.66
N VAL A 42 2.75 6.98 -13.52
CA VAL A 42 3.26 5.62 -13.73
C VAL A 42 4.58 5.63 -14.50
N GLU A 43 4.67 6.44 -15.55
CA GLU A 43 5.90 6.63 -16.35
C GLU A 43 7.05 7.14 -15.48
N ASP A 44 6.78 8.16 -14.66
CA ASP A 44 7.71 8.78 -13.73
C ASP A 44 7.98 7.96 -12.46
N LYS A 45 7.41 6.76 -12.35
CA LYS A 45 7.64 5.83 -11.22
C LYS A 45 7.18 6.36 -9.87
N TRP A 46 6.14 7.19 -9.86
CA TRP A 46 5.42 7.54 -8.63
C TRP A 46 4.34 6.51 -8.30
N LEU A 47 3.64 6.00 -9.32
CA LEU A 47 2.62 4.98 -9.20
C LEU A 47 3.00 3.72 -9.98
N SER A 48 2.42 2.60 -9.58
CA SER A 48 2.37 1.37 -10.36
C SER A 48 0.91 1.08 -10.68
N GLU A 49 0.62 0.71 -11.92
CA GLU A 49 -0.71 0.31 -12.37
C GLU A 49 -0.74 -1.20 -12.64
N ARG A 50 -1.84 -1.85 -12.25
CA ARG A 50 -2.13 -3.24 -12.56
C ARG A 50 -3.64 -3.44 -12.65
N ASN A 51 -4.13 -3.90 -13.80
CA ASN A 51 -5.53 -4.28 -14.01
C ASN A 51 -6.55 -3.17 -13.69
N GLY A 52 -6.21 -1.92 -13.99
CA GLY A 52 -7.05 -0.75 -13.70
C GLY A 52 -7.00 -0.27 -12.27
N GLU A 53 -6.12 -0.83 -11.44
CA GLU A 53 -5.84 -0.38 -10.07
C GLU A 53 -4.44 0.22 -9.97
N TYR A 54 -4.28 1.20 -9.07
CA TYR A 54 -3.03 1.90 -8.83
C TYR A 54 -2.54 1.67 -7.41
N THR A 55 -1.22 1.54 -7.24
CA THR A 55 -0.54 1.54 -5.95
C THR A 55 0.66 2.48 -5.99
N LEU A 56 1.28 2.76 -4.84
CA LEU A 56 2.51 3.53 -4.79
C LEU A 56 3.67 2.70 -5.35
N HIS A 57 4.44 3.27 -6.27
CA HIS A 57 5.65 2.64 -6.74
C HIS A 57 6.73 2.69 -5.65
N THR A 58 7.69 1.74 -5.66
CA THR A 58 8.76 1.65 -4.66
C THR A 58 9.55 2.94 -4.50
N ARG A 59 9.81 3.66 -5.61
CA ARG A 59 10.43 5.00 -5.60
C ARG A 59 9.64 5.98 -4.73
N CYS A 60 8.33 6.08 -4.93
CA CYS A 60 7.46 6.95 -4.13
C CYS A 60 7.51 6.59 -2.64
N ILE A 61 7.47 5.30 -2.31
CA ILE A 61 7.57 4.83 -0.93
C ILE A 61 8.88 5.28 -0.29
N ILE A 62 10.03 5.07 -0.96
CA ILE A 62 11.34 5.45 -0.42
C ILE A 62 11.45 6.98 -0.27
N GLU A 63 11.05 7.74 -1.30
CA GLU A 63 11.18 9.19 -1.29
C GLU A 63 10.22 9.87 -0.31
N MET A 64 9.02 9.29 -0.09
CA MET A 64 7.95 9.91 0.70
C MET A 64 7.68 9.23 2.04
N GLU A 65 8.43 8.21 2.44
CA GLU A 65 8.16 7.43 3.68
C GLU A 65 7.96 8.33 4.91
N GLN A 66 8.87 9.28 5.12
CA GLN A 66 8.79 10.18 6.28
C GLN A 66 7.54 11.05 6.25
N TYR A 67 7.19 11.59 5.07
CA TYR A 67 5.97 12.38 4.89
C TYR A 67 4.72 11.54 5.16
N ILE A 68 4.69 10.31 4.64
CA ILE A 68 3.53 9.43 4.81
C ILE A 68 3.36 9.05 6.29
N LEU A 69 4.45 8.66 6.96
CA LEU A 69 4.41 8.32 8.37
C LEU A 69 3.98 9.49 9.27
N SER A 70 4.37 10.73 8.93
CA SER A 70 3.99 11.91 9.72
C SER A 70 2.54 12.36 9.49
N ASN A 71 2.01 12.20 8.28
CA ASN A 71 0.68 12.72 7.92
C ASN A 71 -0.45 11.68 8.03
N TYR A 72 -0.11 10.38 8.06
CA TYR A 72 -1.09 9.29 8.13
C TYR A 72 -0.83 8.35 9.32
N GLN A 73 -0.19 8.86 10.38
CA GLN A 73 0.33 8.07 11.52
C GLN A 73 -0.67 7.06 12.11
N ASP A 74 -1.97 7.39 12.14
CA ASP A 74 -3.02 6.55 12.74
C ASP A 74 -3.56 5.48 11.77
N THR A 75 -3.15 5.53 10.51
CA THR A 75 -3.63 4.64 9.45
C THR A 75 -2.52 3.73 8.94
N VAL A 76 -1.33 4.26 8.72
CA VAL A 76 -0.25 3.51 8.07
C VAL A 76 0.44 2.57 9.04
N ARG A 77 0.79 1.39 8.54
CA ARG A 77 1.51 0.38 9.31
C ARG A 77 2.98 0.36 8.92
N LYS A 78 3.82 0.01 9.89
CA LYS A 78 5.19 -0.42 9.64
C LYS A 78 5.24 -1.94 9.62
N CYS A 79 6.06 -2.49 8.73
CA CYS A 79 6.31 -3.91 8.69
C CYS A 79 6.98 -4.37 9.99
N ASN A 80 6.48 -5.43 10.63
CA ASN A 80 7.04 -5.96 11.88
C ASN A 80 8.44 -6.57 11.74
N ILE A 81 8.94 -6.76 10.51
CA ILE A 81 10.25 -7.38 10.24
C ILE A 81 11.31 -6.35 9.87
N CYS A 82 11.02 -5.45 8.92
CA CYS A 82 12.00 -4.46 8.45
C CYS A 82 11.75 -3.05 9.01
N HIS A 83 10.64 -2.84 9.71
CA HIS A 83 10.25 -1.56 10.31
C HIS A 83 10.03 -0.39 9.35
N SER A 84 10.02 -0.64 8.04
CA SER A 84 9.64 0.34 7.01
C SER A 84 8.13 0.37 6.75
N LEU A 85 7.65 1.48 6.18
CA LEU A 85 6.27 1.69 5.74
C LEU A 85 5.76 0.52 4.91
N ALA A 86 4.59 0.01 5.25
CA ALA A 86 3.94 -1.11 4.58
C ALA A 86 2.61 -0.67 3.97
N ILE A 87 2.63 -0.39 2.67
CA ILE A 87 1.43 -0.11 1.87
C ILE A 87 0.70 -1.41 1.54
N GLN A 88 1.44 -2.42 1.07
CA GLN A 88 0.93 -3.76 0.79
C GLN A 88 1.49 -4.73 1.83
N SER A 89 0.61 -5.26 2.68
CA SER A 89 1.00 -6.16 3.76
C SER A 89 -0.07 -7.18 4.05
N GLN A 90 0.35 -8.35 4.55
CA GLN A 90 -0.54 -9.22 5.29
C GLN A 90 -0.58 -8.77 6.75
N VAL A 91 -1.76 -8.88 7.34
CA VAL A 91 -2.03 -8.45 8.72
C VAL A 91 -2.39 -9.66 9.55
N CYS A 92 -1.77 -9.80 10.72
CA CYS A 92 -2.15 -10.84 11.67
C CYS A 92 -3.59 -10.62 12.15
N GLU A 93 -4.45 -11.62 11.99
CA GLU A 93 -5.86 -11.52 12.40
C GLU A 93 -6.03 -11.34 13.91
N SER A 94 -5.11 -11.90 14.72
CA SER A 94 -5.21 -11.81 16.18
C SER A 94 -4.73 -10.49 16.78
N CYS A 95 -3.61 -9.95 16.30
CA CYS A 95 -2.95 -8.80 16.93
C CYS A 95 -2.73 -7.59 16.01
N GLY A 96 -3.06 -7.70 14.72
CA GLY A 96 -3.05 -6.57 13.79
C GLY A 96 -1.68 -6.10 13.30
N ILE A 97 -0.58 -6.82 13.62
CA ILE A 97 0.73 -6.49 13.04
C ILE A 97 0.72 -6.68 11.53
N GLY A 98 1.34 -5.75 10.79
CA GLY A 98 1.50 -5.84 9.36
C GLY A 98 2.89 -6.36 8.98
N MET A 99 2.98 -7.19 7.94
CA MET A 99 4.25 -7.63 7.34
C MET A 99 4.16 -7.52 5.81
N HIS A 100 5.18 -6.94 5.17
CA HIS A 100 5.25 -6.93 3.71
C HIS A 100 5.23 -8.36 3.17
N LEU A 101 4.64 -8.58 1.98
CA LEU A 101 4.59 -9.91 1.35
C LEU A 101 5.98 -10.58 1.22
N PRO A 102 7.05 -9.87 0.80
CA PRO A 102 8.39 -10.48 0.77
C PRO A 102 8.95 -10.80 2.17
N CYS A 103 8.58 -10.01 3.18
CA CYS A 103 8.98 -10.27 4.57
C CYS A 103 8.28 -11.51 5.13
N VAL A 104 6.98 -11.67 4.87
CA VAL A 104 6.20 -12.88 5.18
C VAL A 104 6.86 -14.10 4.57
N ARG A 105 7.07 -14.09 3.24
CA ARG A 105 7.71 -15.20 2.51
C ARG A 105 9.07 -15.56 3.11
N LYS A 106 9.91 -14.56 3.41
CA LYS A 106 11.25 -14.79 3.97
C LYS A 106 11.20 -15.33 5.39
N TYR A 107 10.34 -14.77 6.23
CA TYR A 107 10.23 -15.12 7.65
C TYR A 107 9.69 -16.54 7.85
N PHE A 108 8.68 -16.93 7.06
CA PHE A 108 8.04 -18.24 7.18
C PHE A 108 8.62 -19.34 6.29
N ARG A 109 9.61 -19.05 5.45
CA ARG A 109 10.14 -19.97 4.41
C ARG A 109 10.42 -21.41 4.88
N ALA A 110 10.89 -21.59 6.11
CA ALA A 110 11.27 -22.89 6.67
C ALA A 110 10.36 -23.37 7.80
N GLN A 111 9.25 -22.66 8.06
CA GLN A 111 8.34 -22.98 9.14
C GLN A 111 7.21 -23.87 8.62
N THR A 112 7.04 -25.06 9.21
CA THR A 112 5.92 -25.96 8.91
C THR A 112 4.63 -25.48 9.56
N GLU A 113 4.73 -24.74 10.67
CA GLU A 113 3.60 -24.12 11.36
C GLU A 113 3.91 -22.62 11.55
N PRO A 114 3.52 -21.78 10.59
CA PRO A 114 3.76 -20.34 10.62
C PRO A 114 3.12 -19.69 11.86
N ARG A 115 3.92 -18.97 12.65
CA ARG A 115 3.43 -18.23 13.85
C ARG A 115 3.78 -16.76 13.82
N CYS A 116 2.82 -15.93 14.18
CA CYS A 116 2.98 -14.49 14.28
C CYS A 116 4.18 -14.12 15.17
N PRO A 117 5.14 -13.29 14.69
CA PRO A 117 6.30 -12.88 15.49
C PRO A 117 5.96 -12.07 16.75
N GLN A 118 4.74 -11.54 16.87
CA GLN A 118 4.31 -10.69 18.00
C GLN A 118 3.45 -11.43 19.03
N CYS A 119 2.38 -12.11 18.60
CA CYS A 119 1.47 -12.79 19.51
C CYS A 119 1.61 -14.32 19.54
N ASN A 120 2.48 -14.90 18.68
CA ASN A 120 2.71 -16.34 18.55
C ASN A 120 1.49 -17.18 18.11
N ASP A 121 0.38 -16.55 17.75
CA ASP A 121 -0.76 -17.22 17.13
C ASP A 121 -0.42 -17.74 15.74
N PHE A 122 -1.18 -18.75 15.29
CA PHE A 122 -1.06 -19.32 13.96
C PHE A 122 -1.32 -18.26 12.88
N TRP A 123 -0.44 -18.17 11.89
CA TRP A 123 -0.62 -17.29 10.74
C TRP A 123 -1.55 -17.95 9.72
N SER A 124 -2.83 -17.59 9.78
CA SER A 124 -3.91 -18.20 8.98
C SER A 124 -3.87 -17.85 7.48
N LEU A 125 -3.11 -16.82 7.09
CA LEU A 125 -3.05 -16.35 5.70
C LEU A 125 -2.05 -17.16 4.87
N ASP A 126 -2.38 -17.34 3.58
CA ASP A 126 -1.49 -18.02 2.63
C ASP A 126 -0.15 -17.29 2.49
N ILE A 127 0.95 -18.01 2.66
CA ILE A 127 2.31 -17.45 2.53
C ILE A 127 2.62 -17.24 1.03
N PRO A 128 2.93 -16.00 0.59
CA PRO A 128 3.20 -15.68 -0.82
C PRO A 128 4.47 -16.29 -1.39
#